data_AF-A0A2V2EYJ2-F1
#
_entry.id   AF-A0A2V2EYJ2-F1
#
_cell.length_a   1.000
_cell.length_b   1.000
_cell.length_c   1.000
_cell.angle_alpha   90.00
_cell.angle_beta   90.00
_cell.angle_gamma   90.00
#
_symmetry.space_group_name_H-M   'P 1'
#
loop_
_entity.id
_entity.type
_entity.pdbx_description
1 polymer ?
#
loop_
_entity_poly.entity_id
_entity_poly.type
_entity_poly.pdbx_seq_one_letter_code
_entity_poly.pdbx_strand_id
1 'polypeptide(L)' 'MAKRRPSGDGMVRKREDGRWEGRIVVGHKENGDSIFRYVYADTQKELTAKLRQNIDAYQGV' A
#
# COMPACT_ATOMS: atom_id res chain seq x y z
N MET A 1 10.21 -19.86 7.31
CA MET A 1 9.54 -19.44 6.06
C MET A 1 8.86 -18.10 6.31
N ALA A 2 9.41 -17.02 5.77
CA ALA A 2 8.76 -15.71 5.85
C ALA A 2 7.41 -15.82 5.13
N LYS A 3 6.32 -15.66 5.86
CA LYS A 3 4.94 -15.68 5.36
C LYS A 3 4.84 -14.62 4.26
N ARG A 4 5.04 -15.02 3.00
CA ARG A 4 4.86 -14.17 1.82
C ARG A 4 3.41 -13.73 1.87
N ARG A 5 3.20 -12.46 2.21
CA ARG A 5 1.90 -11.81 2.10
C ARG A 5 1.52 -11.86 0.61
N PRO A 6 0.25 -12.09 0.27
CA PRO A 6 -0.17 -12.13 -1.12
C PRO A 6 0.33 -10.86 -1.80
N SER A 7 1.15 -11.04 -2.83
CA SER A 7 1.88 -10.01 -3.55
C SER A 7 0.91 -8.90 -3.98
N GLY A 8 0.87 -7.78 -3.27
CA GLY A 8 -0.08 -6.68 -3.52
C GLY A 8 -0.66 -6.01 -2.27
N ASP A 9 -0.64 -6.71 -1.12
CA ASP A 9 -1.09 -6.15 0.15
C ASP A 9 -0.04 -5.17 0.68
N GLY A 10 -0.26 -3.87 0.49
CA GLY A 10 0.72 -2.83 0.78
C GLY A 10 1.33 -2.87 2.19
N MET A 11 2.45 -2.19 2.36
CA MET A 11 3.08 -1.99 3.67
C MET A 11 2.31 -0.93 4.45
N VAL A 12 1.96 -1.24 5.70
CA VAL A 12 1.37 -0.30 6.67
C VAL A 12 2.34 -0.11 7.83
N ARG A 13 2.73 1.14 8.13
CA ARG A 13 3.62 1.50 9.23
C ARG A 13 3.14 2.75 9.94
N LYS A 14 3.21 2.75 11.28
CA LYS A 14 3.03 3.95 12.09
C LYS A 14 4.35 4.72 12.20
N ARG A 15 4.31 6.03 11.99
CA ARG A 15 5.45 6.95 12.15
C ARG A 15 5.53 7.45 13.58
N GLU A 16 6.69 8.01 13.95
CA GLU A 16 6.92 8.56 15.29
C GLU A 16 6.07 9.81 15.58
N ASP A 17 5.63 10.52 14.54
CA ASP A 17 4.69 11.65 14.61
C ASP A 17 3.23 11.23 14.88
N GLY A 18 2.95 9.92 14.99
CA GLY A 18 1.62 9.38 15.20
C GLY A 18 0.83 9.10 13.92
N ARG A 19 1.30 9.57 12.75
CA ARG A 19 0.65 9.35 11.45
C ARG A 19 0.91 7.94 10.95
N TRP A 20 0.00 7.46 10.12
CA TRP A 20 0.09 6.18 9.45
C TRP A 20 0.52 6.35 8.00
N GLU A 21 1.53 5.59 7.61
CA GLU A 21 2.04 5.49 6.24
C GLU A 21 1.69 4.13 5.66
N GLY A 22 1.09 4.16 4.48
CA GLY A 22 0.75 3.01 3.67
C GLY A 22 1.50 3.06 2.34
N ARG A 23 1.98 1.93 1.83
CA ARG A 23 2.60 1.84 0.51
C ARG A 23 2.10 0.62 -0.23
N ILE A 24 1.48 0.81 -1.39
CA ILE A 24 1.02 -0.29 -2.26
C ILE A 24 1.79 -0.30 -3.57
N VAL A 25 1.82 -1.45 -4.22
CA VAL A 25 2.23 -1.55 -5.63
C VAL A 25 0.99 -1.27 -6.48
N VAL A 26 1.08 -0.30 -7.37
CA VAL A 26 -0.02 0.12 -8.26
C VAL A 26 0.18 -0.32 -9.71
N GLY A 27 1.32 -0.95 -10.01
CA GLY A 27 1.65 -1.38 -11.35
C GLY A 27 3.13 -1.73 -11.46
N HIS A 28 3.54 -2.07 -12.67
CA HIS A 28 4.93 -2.35 -13.01
C HIS A 28 5.30 -1.50 -14.23
N LYS A 29 6.50 -0.94 -14.24
CA LYS A 29 7.07 -0.27 -15.42
C LYS A 29 7.40 -1.32 -16.49
N GLU A 30 7.58 -0.88 -17.74
CA GLU A 30 8.08 -1.76 -18.82
C GLU A 30 9.39 -2.47 -18.47
N ASN A 31 10.23 -1.84 -17.64
CA ASN A 31 11.50 -2.41 -17.19
C ASN A 31 11.35 -3.49 -16.09
N GLY A 32 10.12 -3.81 -15.67
CA GLY A 32 9.83 -4.78 -14.60
C GLY A 32 9.84 -4.20 -13.18
N ASP A 33 10.22 -2.93 -13.01
CA ASP A 33 10.20 -2.25 -11.71
C ASP A 33 8.77 -2.02 -11.20
N SER A 34 8.50 -2.35 -9.94
CA SER A 34 7.22 -2.04 -9.31
C SER A 34 7.03 -0.53 -9.12
N ILE A 35 5.87 -0.03 -9.51
CA ILE A 35 5.43 1.34 -9.25
C ILE A 35 4.73 1.35 -7.91
N PHE A 36 5.20 2.20 -7.00
CA PHE A 36 4.66 2.28 -5.66
C PHE A 36 3.89 3.58 -5.45
N ARG A 37 2.78 3.49 -4.74
CA ARG A 37 2.01 4.65 -4.29
C ARG A 37 1.99 4.71 -2.77
N TYR A 38 2.25 5.90 -2.25
CA TYR A 38 2.25 6.20 -0.83
C TYR A 38 0.91 6.84 -0.44
N VAL A 39 0.38 6.41 0.69
CA VAL A 39 -0.90 6.86 1.26
C VAL A 39 -0.65 7.23 2.72
N TYR A 40 -1.21 8.34 3.16
CA TYR A 40 -1.09 8.82 4.53
C TYR A 40 -2.46 8.98 5.17
N ALA A 41 -2.53 8.67 6.47
CA ALA A 41 -3.71 8.91 7.27
C ALA A 41 -3.33 9.13 8.74
N ASP A 42 -4.24 9.72 9.50
CA ASP A 42 -4.03 9.98 10.92
C ASP A 42 -4.33 8.73 11.77
N THR A 43 -5.18 7.83 11.27
CA THR A 43 -5.52 6.57 11.95
C THR A 43 -5.26 5.34 11.09
N GLN A 44 -5.03 4.19 11.75
CA GLN A 44 -4.86 2.90 11.07
C GLN A 44 -6.09 2.54 10.23
N LYS A 45 -7.29 2.82 10.76
CA LYS A 45 -8.55 2.49 10.10
C LYS A 45 -8.70 3.25 8.78
N GLU A 46 -8.44 4.56 8.80
CA GLU A 46 -8.46 5.37 7.59
C GLU A 46 -7.38 4.95 6.60
N LEU A 47 -6.17 4.62 7.09
CA LEU A 47 -5.11 4.16 6.21
C LEU A 47 -5.51 2.86 5.51
N THR A 48 -6.02 1.88 6.24
CA THR A 48 -6.46 0.60 5.68
C THR A 48 -7.63 0.78 4.70
N ALA A 49 -8.58 1.68 4.99
CA ALA A 49 -9.68 2.00 4.08
C ALA A 49 -9.17 2.62 2.77
N LYS A 50 -8.30 3.63 2.85
CA LYS A 50 -7.68 4.26 1.67
C LYS A 50 -6.83 3.26 0.90
N LEU A 51 -6.05 2.42 1.57
CA LEU A 51 -5.23 1.39 0.92
C LEU A 51 -6.10 0.41 0.15
N ARG A 52 -7.17 -0.11 0.76
CA ARG A 52 -8.08 -1.04 0.10
C ARG A 52 -8.75 -0.42 -1.12
N GLN A 53 -9.18 0.84 -1.04
CA GLN A 53 -9.72 1.59 -2.18
C GLN A 53 -8.69 1.74 -3.31
N ASN A 54 -7.44 2.04 -2.97
CA ASN A 54 -6.40 2.17 -3.98
C ASN A 54 -6.04 0.80 -4.59
N ILE A 55 -5.94 -0.26 -3.79
CA ILE A 55 -5.70 -1.62 -4.30
C ILE A 55 -6.79 -2.00 -5.31
N ASP A 56 -8.06 -1.82 -4.95
CA ASP A 56 -9.19 -2.10 -5.86
C ASP A 56 -9.10 -1.27 -7.16
N ALA A 57 -8.79 0.02 -7.04
CA ALA A 57 -8.65 0.93 -8.18
C ALA A 57 -7.48 0.61 -9.12
N TYR A 58 -6.39 0.01 -8.61
CA TYR A 58 -5.18 -0.29 -9.40
C TYR A 58 -5.02 -1.77 -9.76
N GLN A 59 -5.71 -2.68 -9.09
CA GLN A 59 -5.64 -4.13 -9.35
C GLN A 59 -6.63 -4.59 -10.43
N GLY A 60 -7.58 -3.73 -10.82
CA GLY A 60 -8.60 -4.00 -11.85
C GLY A 60 -8.35 -3.39 -13.23
N VAL A 61 -7.14 -2.88 -13.52
CA VAL A 61 -6.77 -2.26 -14.82
C VAL A 61 -5.81 -3.17 -15.59
#